data_AF-A0A0L8GKX0-F1
#
_entry.id   AF-A0A0L8GKX0-F1
#
_cell.length_a   1.000
_cell.length_b   1.000
_cell.length_c   1.000
_cell.angle_alpha   90.00
_cell.angle_beta   90.00
_cell.angle_gamma   90.00
#
_symmetry.space_group_name_H-M   'P 1'
#
loop_
_entity.id
_entity.type
_entity.pdbx_description
1 polymer ?
#
loop_
_entity_poly.entity_id
_entity_poly.type
_entity_poly.pdbx_seq_one_letter_code
_entity_poly.pdbx_strand_id
1 'polypeptide(L)' 'RFRNCLKKVSSNSSITHLIGRIYFDFLGSRCFVFTKEKYCVERSWWGKCRTYGTQLTAKIKLQECY' A
#
# COMPACT_ATOMS: atom_id res chain seq x y z
N ARG A 1 4.18 -10.39 -6.64
CA ARG A 1 4.08 -11.24 -7.85
C ARG A 1 4.73 -10.59 -9.07
N PHE A 2 4.29 -9.41 -9.51
CA PHE A 2 4.86 -8.69 -10.66
C PHE A 2 6.39 -8.47 -10.61
N ARG A 3 6.94 -8.06 -9.45
CA ARG A 3 8.39 -7.91 -9.24
C ARG A 3 9.20 -9.19 -9.48
N ASN A 4 8.68 -10.35 -9.09
CA ASN A 4 9.39 -11.63 -9.29
C ASN A 4 9.41 -12.04 -10.76
N CYS A 5 8.38 -11.66 -11.53
CA CYS A 5 8.38 -11.84 -12.98
C CYS A 5 9.40 -10.90 -13.63
N LEU A 6 9.42 -9.62 -13.24
CA LEU A 6 10.39 -8.65 -13.76
C LEU A 6 11.84 -9.04 -13.45
N LYS A 7 12.13 -9.50 -12.23
CA LYS A 7 13.47 -9.97 -11.84
C LYS A 7 13.96 -11.17 -12.65
N LYS A 8 13.07 -12.04 -13.14
CA LYS A 8 13.43 -13.19 -13.96
C LYS A 8 13.74 -12.80 -15.41
N VAL A 9 13.09 -11.75 -15.92
CA VAL A 9 13.26 -11.28 -17.31
C VAL A 9 14.38 -10.23 -17.43
N SER A 10 14.67 -9.49 -16.36
CA SER A 10 15.73 -8.47 -16.31
C SER A 10 17.14 -8.99 -16.59
N SER A 11 17.37 -10.31 -16.48
CA SER A 11 18.65 -10.94 -16.83
C SER A 11 18.91 -10.92 -18.36
N ASN A 12 17.87 -10.77 -19.17
CA ASN A 12 17.92 -10.97 -20.63
C ASN A 12 17.58 -9.71 -21.45
N SER A 13 17.19 -8.58 -20.81
CA SER A 13 16.81 -7.37 -21.55
C SER A 13 17.03 -6.08 -20.74
N SER A 14 17.76 -5.14 -21.35
CA SER A 14 18.06 -3.81 -20.80
C SER A 14 16.81 -2.94 -20.58
N ILE A 15 15.76 -3.16 -21.39
CA ILE A 15 14.46 -2.47 -21.26
C ILE A 15 13.74 -2.86 -19.96
N THR A 16 13.88 -4.11 -19.50
CA THR A 16 13.22 -4.57 -18.27
C THR A 16 13.88 -3.98 -17.02
N HIS A 17 15.19 -3.72 -17.08
CA HIS A 17 15.92 -3.04 -16.01
C HIS A 17 15.52 -1.56 -15.88
N LEU A 18 15.28 -0.89 -17.01
CA LEU A 18 14.77 0.49 -17.05
C LEU A 18 13.35 0.59 -16.47
N ILE A 19 12.44 -0.29 -16.90
CA ILE A 19 11.05 -0.33 -16.41
C ILE A 19 11.02 -0.64 -14.91
N GLY A 20 11.89 -1.54 -14.42
CA GLY A 20 12.05 -1.82 -13.00
C GLY A 20 12.42 -0.56 -12.21
N ARG A 21 13.46 0.17 -12.63
CA ARG A 21 13.86 1.42 -11.97
C ARG A 21 12.79 2.49 -11.99
N ILE A 22 12.13 2.72 -13.13
CA ILE A 22 11.09 3.76 -13.23
C ILE A 22 9.91 3.46 -12.30
N TYR A 23 9.46 2.21 -12.27
CA TYR A 23 8.31 1.81 -11.48
C TYR A 23 8.59 1.79 -9.97
N PHE A 24 9.75 1.29 -9.57
CA PHE A 24 10.11 1.15 -8.16
C PHE A 24 10.75 2.43 -7.59
N ASP A 25 11.71 3.05 -8.29
CA ASP A 25 12.49 4.17 -7.73
C ASP A 25 11.81 5.54 -7.92
N PHE A 26 11.09 5.77 -9.03
CA PHE A 26 10.55 7.10 -9.37
C PHE A 26 9.06 7.24 -9.14
N LEU A 27 8.27 6.24 -9.57
CA LEU A 27 6.81 6.28 -9.40
C LEU A 27 6.37 5.87 -7.99
N GLY A 28 7.27 5.25 -7.20
CA GLY A 28 7.11 5.04 -5.75
C GLY A 28 5.69 4.72 -5.36
N SER A 29 5.14 3.61 -5.88
CA SER A 29 3.73 3.27 -5.68
C SER A 29 3.42 3.31 -4.19
N ARG A 30 2.57 4.26 -3.76
CA ARG A 30 2.26 4.41 -2.34
C ARG A 30 1.49 3.19 -1.89
N CYS A 31 2.19 2.32 -1.18
CA CYS A 31 1.57 1.17 -0.58
C CYS A 31 0.71 1.58 0.60
N PHE A 32 -0.49 1.01 0.66
CA PHE A 32 -1.27 0.97 1.87
C PHE A 32 -1.46 -0.46 2.33
N VAL A 33 -1.40 -0.66 3.64
CA VAL A 33 -1.73 -1.92 4.28
C VAL A 33 -3.06 -1.77 5.01
N PHE A 34 -3.91 -2.78 4.91
CA PHE A 34 -5.12 -2.84 5.71
C PHE A 34 -4.79 -3.34 7.11
N THR A 35 -5.00 -2.49 8.10
CA THR A 35 -4.84 -2.84 9.51
C THR A 35 -6.21 -2.82 10.17
N LYS A 36 -6.50 -3.84 11.00
CA LYS A 36 -7.71 -3.87 11.83
C LYS A 36 -7.52 -2.91 12.99
N GLU A 37 -8.29 -1.84 13.03
CA GLU A 37 -8.19 -0.82 14.07
C GLU A 37 -9.55 -0.47 14.65
N LYS A 38 -9.52 0.04 15.89
CA LYS A 38 -10.72 0.51 16.57
C LYS A 38 -11.18 1.81 15.90
N TYR A 39 -12.30 1.72 15.20
CA TYR A 39 -12.91 2.83 14.48
C TYR A 39 -14.28 3.18 15.08
N CYS A 40 -14.67 4.44 14.97
CA CYS A 40 -15.98 4.88 15.43
C CYS A 40 -17.06 4.50 14.42
N VAL A 41 -17.87 3.49 14.74
CA VAL A 41 -18.92 2.99 13.84
C VAL A 41 -20.21 3.78 13.97
N GLU A 42 -20.41 4.45 15.09
CA GLU A 42 -21.61 5.26 15.35
C GLU A 42 -21.24 6.56 16.07
N ARG A 43 -21.69 7.68 15.52
CA ARG A 43 -21.47 9.02 16.09
C ARG A 43 -22.78 9.61 16.58
N SER A 44 -22.71 10.36 17.66
CA SER A 44 -23.80 11.22 18.10
C SER A 44 -23.96 12.40 17.14
N TRP A 45 -25.12 13.04 17.16
CA TRP A 45 -25.38 14.27 16.42
C TRP A 45 -24.37 15.39 16.73
N TRP A 46 -23.83 15.41 17.95
CA TRP A 46 -22.79 16.33 18.41
C TRP A 46 -21.36 15.90 17.99
N GLY A 47 -21.22 14.87 17.15
CA GLY A 47 -19.94 14.39 16.60
C GLY A 47 -19.12 13.48 17.52
N LYS A 48 -19.56 13.24 18.77
CA LYS A 48 -18.89 12.31 19.70
C LYS A 48 -19.11 10.86 19.29
N CYS A 49 -18.10 10.02 19.46
CA CYS A 49 -18.27 8.59 19.21
C CYS A 49 -19.16 7.95 20.28
N ARG A 50 -20.21 7.25 19.85
CA ARG A 50 -21.08 6.45 20.74
C ARG A 50 -20.59 5.02 20.84
N THR A 51 -20.29 4.43 19.68
CA THR A 51 -19.95 3.02 19.56
C THR A 51 -18.67 2.85 18.76
N TYR A 52 -17.73 2.09 19.32
CA TYR A 52 -16.50 1.72 18.64
C TYR A 52 -16.58 0.27 18.15
N GLY A 53 -16.19 0.05 16.91
CA GLY A 53 -16.06 -1.27 16.30
C GLY A 53 -14.66 -1.47 15.73
N THR A 54 -14.40 -2.66 15.21
CA THR A 54 -13.15 -2.97 14.51
C THR A 54 -13.38 -2.86 13.02
N GLN A 55 -12.59 -2.02 12.33
CA GLN A 55 -12.68 -1.85 10.88
C GLN A 55 -11.30 -1.96 10.24
N LEU A 56 -11.27 -2.38 8.98
CA LEU A 56 -10.04 -2.37 8.18
C LEU A 56 -9.78 -0.93 7.73
N THR A 57 -8.70 -0.34 8.19
CA THR A 57 -8.24 0.99 7.78
C THR A 57 -7.00 0.85 6.92
N ALA A 58 -6.98 1.56 5.79
CA ALA A 58 -5.81 1.63 4.93
C ALA A 58 -4.81 2.63 5.51
N LYS A 59 -3.64 2.15 5.94
CA LYS A 59 -2.53 3.00 6.38
C LYS A 59 -1.44 2.99 5.34
N ILE A 60 -1.02 4.18 4.92
CA ILE A 60 0.11 4.35 4.01
C ILE A 60 1.37 3.89 4.73
N LYS A 61 2.10 2.95 4.14
CA LYS A 61 3.43 2.56 4.62
C LYS A 61 4.43 3.54 4.01
N LEU A 62 5.12 4.31 4.85
CA LEU A 62 6.14 5.27 4.42
C LEU A 62 7.40 4.59 3.85
N GLN A 63 7.52 3.28 4.05
CA GLN A 63 8.60 2.46 3.52
C GLN A 63 8.11 1.70 2.29
N GLU A 64 8.95 1.68 1.26
CA GLU A 64 8.72 0.95 0.03
C GLU A 64 8.32 -0.50 0.31
N CYS A 65 7.18 -0.92 -0.26
CA CYS A 65 6.80 -2.32 -0.24
C CYS A 65 7.80 -3.12 -1.08
N TYR A 66 8.68 -3.83 -0.40
CA TYR A 66 9.56 -4.81 -1.04
C TYR A 66 9.42 -6.18 -0.42
#